data_AF-B1X5M2-F1
#
_entry.id   AF-B1X5M2-F1
#
_cell.length_a   1.000
_cell.length_b   1.000
_cell.length_c   1.000
_cell.angle_alpha   90.00
_cell.angle_beta   90.00
_cell.angle_gamma   90.00
#
_symmetry.space_group_name_H-M   'P 1'
#
loop_
_entity.id
_entity.type
_entity.pdbx_description
1 polymer ?
#
loop_
_entity_poly.entity_id
_entity_poly.type
_entity_poly.pdbx_seq_one_letter_code
_entity_poly.pdbx_strand_id
1 'polypeptide(L)'
;MSTYYFVAASERFFTEIDRLEEVFQERVYNYTRSGKPIDFWLVKKPVFLNSGNFPLIADIVSSPAAAIVSTDSQFIEFMKLRLEFVVKGTLESNKQDFSDILARIE
;
A
#
# COMPACT_ATOMS: atom_id res chain seq x y z
N MET A 1 14.43 -6.79 -10.66
CA MET A 1 13.44 -7.20 -9.64
C MET A 1 13.52 -6.22 -8.49
N SER A 2 12.39 -5.67 -8.08
CA SER A 2 12.29 -4.76 -6.94
C SER A 2 11.35 -5.36 -5.91
N THR A 3 11.75 -5.28 -4.65
CA THR A 3 10.91 -5.70 -3.52
C THR A 3 9.98 -4.55 -3.15
N TYR A 4 8.69 -4.85 -3.09
CA TYR A 4 7.68 -3.93 -2.59
C TYR A 4 7.13 -4.49 -1.29
N TYR A 5 6.94 -3.58 -0.36
CA TYR A 5 6.37 -3.83 0.96
C TYR A 5 4.96 -3.25 0.95
N PHE A 6 4.03 -3.90 1.63
CA PHE A 6 2.68 -3.36 1.73
C PHE A 6 2.04 -3.62 3.08
N VAL A 7 1.08 -2.75 3.41
CA VAL A 7 0.02 -3.06 4.37
C VAL A 7 -1.32 -3.09 3.66
N ALA A 8 -2.16 -4.06 4.01
CA ALA A 8 -3.50 -4.23 3.44
C ALA A 8 -4.56 -4.21 4.54
N ALA A 9 -5.69 -3.58 4.24
CA ALA A 9 -6.89 -3.52 5.07
C ALA A 9 -8.12 -3.24 4.20
N SER A 10 -9.29 -3.16 4.81
CA SER A 10 -10.49 -2.71 4.09
C SER A 10 -10.30 -1.28 3.56
N GLU A 11 -10.82 -0.98 2.38
CA GLU A 11 -10.78 0.36 1.77
C GLU A 11 -11.34 1.40 2.74
N ARG A 12 -12.47 1.07 3.38
CA ARG A 12 -13.13 1.90 4.39
C ARG A 12 -12.20 2.29 5.53
N PHE A 13 -11.33 1.38 5.97
CA PHE A 13 -10.40 1.66 7.06
C PHE A 13 -9.41 2.77 6.69
N PHE A 14 -8.87 2.75 5.46
CA PHE A 14 -7.94 3.78 5.01
C PHE A 14 -8.61 5.10 4.63
N THR A 15 -9.86 5.09 4.15
CA THR A 15 -10.53 6.31 3.65
C THR A 15 -11.46 6.99 4.65
N GLU A 16 -12.06 6.25 5.58
CA GLU A 16 -13.06 6.80 6.51
C GLU A 16 -12.58 6.82 7.96
N ILE A 17 -11.80 5.82 8.38
CA ILE A 17 -11.49 5.59 9.79
C ILE A 17 -10.20 6.31 10.20
N ASP A 18 -9.08 6.02 9.54
CA ASP A 18 -7.75 6.49 10.00
C ASP A 18 -7.35 7.88 9.44
N ARG A 19 -8.13 8.44 8.50
CA ARG A 19 -7.89 9.75 7.85
C ARG A 19 -6.41 10.02 7.55
N LEU A 20 -5.85 9.25 6.62
CA LEU A 20 -4.43 9.29 6.28
C LEU A 20 -4.05 10.43 5.33
N GLU A 21 -4.99 11.28 4.94
CA GLU A 21 -4.79 12.31 3.92
C GLU A 21 -3.64 13.26 4.29
N GLU A 22 -3.61 13.77 5.52
CA GLU A 22 -2.58 14.70 5.98
C GLU A 22 -1.19 14.05 6.01
N VAL A 23 -1.11 12.77 6.42
CA VAL A 23 0.15 12.01 6.45
C VAL A 23 0.70 11.82 5.04
N PHE A 24 -0.16 11.50 4.07
CA PHE A 24 0.26 11.35 2.68
C PHE A 24 0.63 12.70 2.05
N GLN A 25 -0.13 13.76 2.28
CA GLN A 25 0.17 15.08 1.78
C GLN A 25 1.52 15.60 2.29
N GLU A 26 1.76 15.51 3.60
CA GLU A 26 3.04 15.93 4.18
C GLU A 26 4.20 15.07 3.67
N ARG A 27 4.00 13.77 3.47
CA ARG A 27 5.03 12.90 2.89
C ARG A 27 5.33 13.27 1.43
N VAL A 28 4.32 13.54 0.61
CA VAL A 28 4.51 14.02 -0.79
C VAL A 28 5.26 15.35 -0.78
N TYR A 29 4.90 16.26 0.11
CA TYR A 29 5.58 17.55 0.25
C TYR A 29 7.05 17.38 0.63
N ASN A 30 7.35 16.53 1.62
CA ASN A 30 8.72 16.22 2.04
C ASN A 30 9.56 15.61 0.89
N TYR A 31 9.00 14.67 0.14
CA TYR A 31 9.67 14.05 -1.00
C TYR A 31 9.98 15.07 -2.09
N THR A 32 9.00 15.91 -2.42
CA THR A 32 9.14 16.98 -3.42
C THR A 32 10.22 17.98 -2.99
N ARG A 33 10.21 18.41 -1.73
CA ARG A 33 11.21 19.33 -1.18
C ARG A 33 12.62 18.74 -1.15
N SER A 34 12.73 17.44 -0.93
CA SER A 34 14.01 16.71 -0.86
C SER A 34 14.50 16.21 -2.22
N GLY A 35 13.74 16.43 -3.30
CA GLY A 35 14.06 15.92 -4.64
C GLY A 35 14.00 14.39 -4.75
N LYS A 36 13.32 13.70 -3.82
CA LYS A 36 13.19 12.24 -3.80
C LYS A 36 12.00 11.82 -4.68
N PRO A 37 12.15 10.83 -5.57
CA PRO A 37 11.02 10.30 -6.34
C PRO A 37 10.02 9.60 -5.40
N ILE A 38 8.72 9.76 -5.68
CA ILE A 38 7.65 9.10 -4.93
C ILE A 38 7.78 7.59 -5.10
N ASP A 39 7.81 6.89 -3.97
CA ASP A 39 8.00 5.46 -3.88
C ASP A 39 6.91 4.78 -3.04
N PHE A 40 5.77 5.44 -2.84
CA PHE A 40 4.63 4.94 -2.07
C PHE A 40 3.29 5.32 -2.71
N TRP A 41 2.29 4.44 -2.56
CA TRP A 41 0.96 4.61 -3.17
C TRP A 41 -0.13 3.98 -2.30
N LEU A 42 -1.31 4.60 -2.30
CA LEU A 42 -2.56 3.97 -1.84
C LEU A 42 -3.26 3.35 -3.05
N VAL A 43 -3.38 2.02 -3.04
CA VAL A 43 -3.98 1.22 -4.11
C VAL A 43 -5.33 0.71 -3.65
N LYS A 44 -6.40 1.12 -4.33
CA LYS A 44 -7.75 0.58 -4.11
C LYS A 44 -7.92 -0.70 -4.92
N LYS A 45 -8.61 -1.70 -4.36
CA LYS A 45 -8.90 -2.98 -5.00
C LYS A 45 -7.63 -3.60 -5.65
N PRO A 46 -6.56 -3.81 -4.87
CA PRO A 46 -5.27 -4.27 -5.39
C PRO A 46 -5.40 -5.65 -6.05
N VAL A 47 -5.06 -5.72 -7.34
CA VAL A 47 -5.16 -6.96 -8.14
C VAL A 47 -4.23 -8.06 -7.59
N PHE A 48 -3.08 -7.66 -7.04
CA PHE A 48 -2.09 -8.59 -6.49
C PHE A 48 -2.57 -9.34 -5.23
N LEU A 49 -3.55 -8.82 -4.49
CA LEU A 49 -4.16 -9.56 -3.37
C LEU A 49 -5.07 -10.67 -3.90
N ASN A 50 -5.69 -10.47 -5.06
CA ASN A 50 -6.64 -11.41 -5.67
C ASN A 50 -5.98 -12.41 -6.62
N SER A 51 -4.70 -12.24 -6.98
CA SER A 51 -4.00 -13.09 -7.95
C SER A 51 -3.62 -14.48 -7.43
N GLY A 52 -4.18 -14.92 -6.29
CA GLY A 52 -3.90 -16.22 -5.67
C GLY A 52 -2.55 -16.31 -4.93
N ASN A 53 -1.75 -15.24 -4.96
CA ASN A 53 -0.44 -15.20 -4.30
C ASN A 53 -0.54 -15.04 -2.77
N PHE A 54 -1.65 -14.48 -2.28
CA PHE A 54 -1.86 -14.19 -0.86
C PHE A 54 -3.24 -14.65 -0.35
N PRO A 55 -3.58 -15.95 -0.48
CA PRO A 55 -4.92 -16.44 -0.13
C PRO A 55 -5.27 -16.16 1.34
N LEU A 56 -4.31 -16.32 2.24
CA LEU A 56 -4.49 -16.03 3.67
C LEU A 56 -4.75 -14.53 3.94
N ILE A 57 -4.11 -13.63 3.19
CA ILE A 57 -4.32 -12.18 3.37
C ILE A 57 -5.68 -11.80 2.78
N ALA A 58 -6.05 -12.36 1.64
CA ALA A 58 -7.35 -12.15 1.01
C ALA A 58 -8.51 -12.62 1.91
N ASP A 59 -8.34 -13.73 2.64
CA ASP A 59 -9.35 -14.21 3.59
C ASP A 59 -9.49 -13.33 4.85
N ILE A 60 -8.38 -12.71 5.31
CA ILE A 60 -8.38 -11.83 6.49
C ILE A 60 -8.92 -10.44 6.15
N VAL A 61 -8.61 -9.93 4.95
CA VAL A 61 -8.95 -8.56 4.56
C VAL A 61 -10.34 -8.51 3.93
N SER A 62 -11.29 -7.92 4.64
CA SER A 62 -12.65 -7.71 4.14
C SER A 62 -12.67 -6.91 2.83
N SER A 63 -13.44 -7.40 1.86
CA SER A 63 -13.69 -6.69 0.61
C SER A 63 -14.71 -5.54 0.81
N PRO A 64 -14.54 -4.37 0.17
CA PRO A 64 -13.44 -4.00 -0.73
C PRO A 64 -12.13 -3.77 0.02
N ALA A 65 -11.04 -4.36 -0.48
CA ALA A 65 -9.70 -4.22 0.09
C ALA A 65 -8.96 -3.04 -0.55
N ALA A 66 -8.03 -2.47 0.21
CA ALA A 66 -7.05 -1.50 -0.27
C ALA A 66 -5.68 -1.83 0.33
N ALA A 67 -4.62 -1.27 -0.25
CA ALA A 67 -3.26 -1.47 0.23
C ALA A 67 -2.43 -0.19 0.11
N ILE A 68 -1.58 0.04 1.10
CA ILE A 68 -0.48 1.02 1.00
C ILE A 68 0.75 0.24 0.59
N VAL A 69 1.32 0.57 -0.57
CA VAL A 69 2.47 -0.13 -1.16
C VAL A 69 3.64 0.84 -1.21
N SER A 70 4.85 0.38 -0.88
CA SER A 70 6.06 1.18 -1.02
C SER A 70 7.31 0.32 -1.22
N THR A 71 8.36 0.86 -1.83
CA THR A 71 9.69 0.23 -1.81
C THR A 71 10.46 0.50 -0.51
N ASP A 72 9.96 1.40 0.34
CA ASP A 72 10.52 1.73 1.66
C ASP A 72 9.92 0.82 2.74
N SER A 73 10.71 -0.16 3.20
CA SER A 73 10.28 -1.10 4.25
C SER A 73 10.05 -0.42 5.60
N GLN A 74 10.81 0.63 5.93
CA GLN A 74 10.65 1.35 7.19
C GLN A 74 9.33 2.10 7.23
N PHE A 75 8.91 2.65 6.09
CA PHE A 75 7.61 3.29 5.97
C PHE A 75 6.45 2.30 6.18
N ILE A 76 6.54 1.11 5.58
CA ILE A 76 5.53 0.07 5.76
C ILE A 76 5.53 -0.47 7.20
N GLU A 77 6.67 -0.56 7.85
CA GLU A 77 6.74 -0.90 9.28
C GLU A 77 6.08 0.17 10.14
N PHE A 78 6.37 1.45 9.88
CA PHE A 78 5.72 2.57 10.55
C PHE A 78 4.19 2.51 10.37
N MET A 79 3.72 2.22 9.16
CA MET A 79 2.30 2.05 8.89
C MET A 79 1.74 0.82 9.62
N LYS A 80 2.47 -0.29 9.73
CA LYS A 80 1.99 -1.45 10.48
C LYS A 80 1.87 -1.17 11.99
N LEU A 81 2.78 -0.39 12.56
CA LEU A 81 2.76 -0.01 13.97
C LEU A 81 1.67 1.03 14.27
N ARG A 82 1.45 1.97 13.36
CA ARG A 82 0.40 2.99 13.48
C ARG A 82 -1.00 2.41 13.27
N LEU A 83 -1.14 1.61 12.22
CA LEU A 83 -2.40 1.07 11.76
C LEU A 83 -2.54 -0.35 12.34
N GLU A 84 -2.97 -0.45 13.60
CA GLU A 84 -2.97 -1.72 14.34
C GLU A 84 -3.68 -2.87 13.59
N PHE A 85 -4.79 -2.54 12.91
CA PHE A 85 -5.69 -3.48 12.22
C PHE A 85 -5.36 -3.71 10.74
N VAL A 86 -4.08 -3.67 10.37
CA VAL A 86 -3.62 -3.97 9.00
C VAL A 86 -2.74 -5.22 8.95
N VAL A 87 -2.76 -5.90 7.80
CA VAL A 87 -1.89 -7.04 7.50
C VAL A 87 -0.69 -6.56 6.71
N LYS A 88 0.53 -6.93 7.13
CA LYS A 88 1.77 -6.62 6.41
C LYS A 88 2.16 -7.75 5.48
N GLY A 89 2.68 -7.43 4.31
CA GLY A 89 3.25 -8.40 3.37
C GLY A 89 4.35 -7.81 2.49
N THR A 90 4.94 -8.67 1.68
CA THR A 90 5.99 -8.32 0.71
C THR A 90 5.71 -9.01 -0.61
N LEU A 91 6.05 -8.35 -1.71
CA LEU A 91 5.91 -8.89 -3.05
C LEU A 91 7.14 -8.51 -3.89
N GLU A 92 7.56 -9.41 -4.76
CA GLU A 92 8.60 -9.13 -5.75
C GLU A 92 7.92 -8.84 -7.08
N SER A 93 8.30 -7.74 -7.73
CA SER A 93 7.71 -7.34 -8.99
C SER A 93 8.76 -6.69 -9.89
N ASN A 94 8.62 -6.87 -11.20
CA ASN A 94 9.41 -6.13 -12.17
C ASN A 94 8.72 -4.80 -12.47
N LYS A 95 9.47 -3.79 -12.91
CA LYS A 95 8.90 -2.44 -13.16
C LYS A 95 7.70 -2.43 -14.12
N GLN A 96 7.62 -3.40 -15.04
CA GLN A 96 6.48 -3.56 -15.96
C GLN A 96 5.23 -4.06 -15.21
N ASP A 97 5.36 -5.09 -14.37
CA ASP A 97 4.28 -5.66 -13.55
C ASP A 97 3.82 -4.67 -12.45
N PHE A 98 4.66 -3.70 -12.09
CA PHE A 98 4.30 -2.67 -11.12
C PHE A 98 3.20 -1.72 -11.62
N SER A 99 3.12 -1.49 -12.94
CA SER A 99 1.99 -0.77 -13.53
C SER A 99 0.67 -1.52 -13.29
N ASP A 100 0.71 -2.85 -13.33
CA ASP A 100 -0.47 -3.69 -13.07
C ASP A 100 -0.86 -3.71 -11.59
N ILE A 101 0.13 -3.56 -10.69
CA ILE A 101 -0.11 -3.37 -9.25
C ILE A 101 -0.83 -2.04 -8.98
N LEU A 102 -0.50 -0.98 -9.72
CA LEU A 102 -1.07 0.36 -9.56
C LEU A 102 -2.34 0.63 -10.39
N ALA A 103 -2.79 -0.31 -11.23
CA ALA A 103 -3.76 -0.08 -12.30
C ALA A 103 -5.18 0.36 -11.88
N ARG A 104 -5.45 0.63 -10.60
CA ARG A 104 -6.75 1.11 -10.10
C ARG A 104 -6.60 2.28 -9.14
N ILE A 105 -6.14 3.40 -9.69
CA ILE A 105 -6.48 4.73 -9.17
C ILE A 105 -7.65 5.22 -10.05
N GLU A 106 -8.87 4.81 -9.71
CA GLU A 106 -10.11 5.48 -10.15
C GLU A 106 -10.68 6.29 -8.99
#